data_AF-A0A7S1HDX8-F1
#
_entry.id   AF-A0A7S1HDX8-F1
#
_cell.length_a   1.000
_cell.length_b   1.000
_cell.length_c   1.000
_cell.angle_alpha   90.00
_cell.angle_beta   90.00
_cell.angle_gamma   90.00
#
_symmetry.space_group_name_H-M   'P 1'
#
loop_
_entity.id
_entity.type
_entity.pdbx_description
1 polymer ?
#
loop_
_entity_poly.entity_id
_entity_poly.type
_entity_poly.pdbx_seq_one_letter_code
_entity_poly.pdbx_strand_id
1 'polypeptide(L)'
;VEEAMIEQLVLEEREIGARLGRGPPWQNDEPLGEPLRPIPADGKDPSALWDEGSAQREIFVRQNPASCRDQRALVFSFDRSIVGLAVNVHYMTLLLNYCWIHNRTMIMSDPDHWNYAGTGCTRGWACYFEPVTPCLESHVW
;
A
#
# COMPACT_ATOMS: atom_id res chain seq x y z
N VAL A 1 -31.87 15.47 14.80
CA VAL A 1 -31.30 14.67 15.92
C VAL A 1 -29.85 14.35 15.64
N GLU A 2 -29.52 13.87 14.43
CA GLU A 2 -28.15 13.53 14.02
C GLU A 2 -27.21 14.75 13.88
N GLU A 3 -27.70 15.87 13.32
CA GLU A 3 -26.91 17.11 13.23
C GLU A 3 -26.55 17.70 14.60
N ALA A 4 -27.51 17.68 15.55
CA ALA A 4 -27.29 18.17 16.90
C ALA A 4 -26.25 17.34 17.67
N MET A 5 -26.13 16.05 17.36
CA MET A 5 -25.15 15.15 17.97
C MET A 5 -23.75 15.40 17.42
N ILE A 6 -23.63 15.72 16.14
CA ILE A 6 -22.36 16.10 15.49
C ILE A 6 -21.85 17.44 16.04
N GLU A 7 -22.72 18.44 16.19
CA GLU A 7 -22.34 19.73 16.77
C GLU A 7 -21.86 19.58 18.22
N GLN A 8 -22.48 18.68 18.99
CA GLN A 8 -22.10 18.44 20.38
C GLN A 8 -20.71 17.78 20.49
N LEU A 9 -20.40 16.83 19.61
CA LEU A 9 -19.07 16.20 19.53
C LEU A 9 -17.96 17.19 19.15
N VAL A 10 -18.23 18.08 18.19
CA VAL A 10 -17.27 19.11 17.76
C VAL A 10 -17.00 20.14 18.88
N LEU A 11 -18.01 20.45 19.69
CA LEU A 11 -17.85 21.32 20.86
C LEU A 11 -17.03 20.65 21.97
N GLU A 12 -17.25 19.36 22.22
CA GLU A 12 -16.49 18.59 23.23
C GLU A 12 -15.00 18.48 22.87
N GLU A 13 -14.68 18.22 21.59
CA GLU A 13 -13.28 18.19 21.12
C GLU A 13 -12.58 19.54 21.27
N ARG A 14 -13.31 20.65 21.07
CA ARG A 14 -12.77 22.01 21.26
C ARG A 14 -12.44 22.32 22.71
N GLU A 15 -13.29 21.92 23.66
CA GLU A 15 -13.01 22.13 25.10
C GLU A 15 -11.85 21.27 25.61
N ILE A 16 -11.72 20.05 25.11
CA ILE A 16 -10.60 19.15 25.44
C ILE A 16 -9.29 19.72 24.89
N GLY A 17 -9.27 20.25 23.66
CA GLY A 17 -8.12 20.92 23.08
C GLY A 17 -7.65 22.14 23.89
N ALA A 18 -8.60 22.97 24.33
CA ALA A 18 -8.32 24.17 25.13
C ALA A 18 -7.73 23.84 26.52
N ARG A 19 -8.20 22.77 27.17
CA ARG A 19 -7.67 22.32 28.47
C ARG A 19 -6.26 21.73 28.38
N LEU A 20 -5.87 21.19 27.22
CA LEU A 20 -4.56 20.57 27.01
C LEU A 20 -3.50 21.55 26.48
N GLY A 21 -3.83 22.84 26.32
CA GLY A 21 -2.93 23.83 25.74
C GLY A 21 -2.56 23.53 24.27
N ARG A 22 -3.31 22.65 23.61
CA ARG A 22 -3.13 22.33 22.19
C ARG A 22 -4.10 23.20 21.39
N GLY A 23 -3.57 24.25 20.78
CA GLY A 23 -4.28 24.94 19.71
C GLY A 23 -4.65 23.96 18.58
N PRO A 24 -5.61 24.31 17.71
CA PRO A 24 -5.97 23.48 16.57
C PRO A 24 -4.70 23.13 15.77
N PRO A 25 -4.55 21.87 15.30
CA PRO A 25 -3.31 21.34 14.74
C PRO A 25 -2.81 22.04 13.46
N TRP A 26 -3.54 23.04 12.98
CA TRP A 26 -3.25 23.84 11.79
C TRP A 26 -2.53 25.17 12.08
N GLN A 27 -2.23 25.50 13.34
CA GLN A 27 -1.60 26.77 13.72
C GLN A 27 -0.08 26.73 13.91
N ASN A 28 0.56 25.57 13.70
CA ASN A 28 2.01 25.52 13.68
C ASN A 28 2.50 25.90 12.28
N ASP A 29 2.79 27.19 12.08
CA ASP A 29 3.54 27.74 10.94
C ASP A 29 5.03 27.34 11.00
N GLU A 30 5.36 26.14 11.49
CA GLU A 30 6.65 25.55 11.14
C GLU A 30 6.53 25.07 9.70
N PRO A 31 7.41 25.50 8.77
CA PRO A 31 7.46 24.85 7.48
C PRO A 31 7.72 23.38 7.77
N LEU A 32 6.72 22.53 7.49
CA LEU A 32 6.91 21.09 7.40
C LEU A 32 8.09 20.92 6.45
N GLY A 33 9.28 20.68 7.01
CA GLY A 33 10.46 20.37 6.21
C GLY A 33 10.05 19.32 5.21
N GLU A 34 10.50 19.45 3.96
CA GLU A 34 9.99 18.65 2.86
C GLU A 34 9.84 17.18 3.32
N PRO A 35 8.65 16.58 3.19
CA PRO A 35 8.44 15.21 3.64
C PRO A 35 9.56 14.37 3.05
N LEU A 36 10.32 13.69 3.91
CA LEU A 36 11.48 12.89 3.51
C LEU A 36 11.05 12.01 2.34
N ARG A 37 11.44 12.40 1.12
CA ARG A 37 11.10 11.64 -0.07
C ARG A 37 11.92 10.36 0.00
N PRO A 38 11.29 9.17 0.08
CA PRO A 38 12.04 7.94 0.02
C PRO A 38 12.83 7.95 -1.29
N ILE A 39 14.16 7.94 -1.20
CA ILE A 39 15.00 7.76 -2.38
C ILE A 39 14.91 6.27 -2.70
N PRO A 40 14.41 5.89 -3.89
CA PRO A 40 14.43 4.51 -4.35
C PRO A 40 15.84 3.92 -4.24
N ALA A 41 15.93 2.64 -3.89
CA ALA A 41 17.19 1.93 -3.65
C ALA A 41 18.07 1.84 -4.91
N ASP A 42 17.49 2.06 -6.10
CA ASP A 42 18.18 2.18 -7.38
C ASP A 42 18.54 3.63 -7.74
N GLY A 43 18.28 4.60 -6.86
CA GLY A 43 18.62 6.01 -7.02
C GLY A 43 17.75 6.75 -8.03
N LYS A 44 16.65 6.15 -8.51
CA LYS A 44 15.74 6.81 -9.45
C LYS A 44 15.00 7.96 -8.77
N ASP A 45 14.88 9.09 -9.45
CA ASP A 45 14.10 10.22 -8.92
C ASP A 45 12.60 9.92 -8.98
N PRO A 46 11.86 9.92 -7.85
CA PRO A 46 10.40 9.75 -7.86
C PRO A 46 9.67 10.82 -8.68
N SER A 47 10.27 12.00 -8.88
CA SER A 47 9.70 13.06 -9.71
C SER A 47 9.61 12.66 -11.20
N ALA A 48 10.38 11.65 -11.62
CA ALA A 48 10.33 11.10 -12.97
C ALA A 48 9.05 10.27 -13.23
N LEU A 49 8.27 9.92 -12.20
CA LEU A 49 6.97 9.22 -12.31
C LEU A 49 5.80 10.20 -12.43
N TRP A 50 5.98 11.30 -13.17
CA TRP A 50 4.98 12.37 -13.26
C TRP A 50 3.77 12.03 -14.14
N ASP A 51 3.87 10.99 -14.97
CA ASP A 51 2.78 10.47 -15.79
C ASP A 51 2.48 8.99 -15.51
N GLU A 52 1.21 8.62 -15.74
CA GLU A 52 0.70 7.27 -15.52
C GLU A 52 1.48 6.21 -16.31
N GLY A 53 1.88 6.51 -17.55
CA GLY A 53 2.58 5.56 -18.41
C GLY A 53 3.96 5.21 -17.86
N SER A 54 4.71 6.21 -17.40
CA SER A 54 6.01 6.03 -16.75
C SER A 54 5.90 5.22 -15.45
N ALA A 55 4.91 5.52 -14.62
CA ALA A 55 4.65 4.78 -13.38
C ALA A 55 4.29 3.30 -13.64
N GLN A 56 3.36 3.04 -14.56
CA GLN A 56 2.97 1.68 -14.93
C GLN A 56 4.15 0.88 -15.50
N ARG A 57 4.97 1.50 -16.35
CA ARG A 57 6.16 0.85 -16.91
C ARG A 57 7.17 0.46 -15.83
N GLU A 58 7.44 1.34 -14.88
CA GLU A 58 8.40 1.08 -13.80
C GLU A 58 7.90 -0.02 -12.85
N ILE A 59 6.60 0.00 -12.51
CA ILE A 59 5.97 -1.10 -11.76
C ILE A 59 6.09 -2.40 -12.55
N PHE A 60 5.73 -2.40 -13.84
CA PHE A 60 5.79 -3.59 -14.69
C PHE A 60 7.20 -4.18 -14.74
N VAL A 61 8.22 -3.37 -15.01
CA VAL A 61 9.62 -3.82 -15.05
C VAL A 61 10.04 -4.40 -13.70
N ARG A 62 9.63 -3.78 -12.59
CA ARG A 62 9.94 -4.27 -11.24
C ARG A 62 9.27 -5.60 -10.92
N GLN A 63 8.04 -5.80 -11.40
CA GLN A 63 7.31 -7.05 -11.20
C GLN A 63 7.67 -8.14 -12.21
N ASN A 64 8.40 -7.84 -13.28
CA ASN A 64 8.83 -8.79 -14.31
C ASN A 64 10.36 -8.85 -14.39
N PRO A 65 11.06 -9.33 -13.34
CA PRO A 65 12.51 -9.45 -13.37
C PRO A 65 12.95 -10.50 -14.40
N ALA A 66 14.16 -10.34 -14.95
CA ALA A 66 14.72 -11.30 -15.89
C ALA A 66 14.98 -12.69 -15.27
N SER A 67 15.19 -12.74 -13.96
CA SER A 67 15.34 -13.97 -13.16
C SER A 67 14.48 -13.87 -11.91
N CYS A 68 13.61 -14.86 -11.70
CA CYS A 68 12.81 -15.02 -10.48
C CYS A 68 13.57 -15.69 -9.32
N ARG A 69 14.86 -15.98 -9.51
CA ARG A 69 15.71 -16.58 -8.46
C ARG A 69 16.64 -15.57 -7.78
N ASP A 70 17.14 -14.59 -8.54
CA ASP A 70 18.22 -13.68 -8.11
C ASP A 70 17.71 -12.30 -7.63
N GLN A 71 16.41 -12.07 -7.74
CA GLN A 71 15.68 -10.89 -7.30
C GLN A 71 15.46 -10.87 -5.78
N ARG A 72 15.38 -9.68 -5.22
CA ARG A 72 14.89 -9.50 -3.85
C ARG A 72 13.37 -9.58 -3.90
N ALA A 73 12.77 -10.49 -3.14
CA ALA A 73 11.32 -10.62 -3.10
C ALA A 73 10.71 -9.95 -1.85
N LEU A 74 9.43 -9.62 -1.95
CA LEU A 74 8.51 -9.46 -0.83
C LEU A 74 7.34 -10.42 -1.07
N VAL A 75 7.19 -11.42 -0.21
CA VAL A 75 6.07 -12.35 -0.29
C VAL A 75 4.89 -11.76 0.49
N PHE A 76 3.72 -11.76 -0.13
CA PHE A 76 2.48 -11.25 0.44
C PHE A 76 1.35 -12.27 0.29
N SER A 77 0.45 -12.30 1.27
CA SER A 77 -0.71 -13.20 1.29
C SER A 77 -1.92 -12.44 1.84
N PHE A 78 -3.08 -12.71 1.26
CA PHE A 78 -4.37 -12.30 1.80
C PHE A 78 -5.03 -13.36 2.69
N ASP A 79 -4.31 -14.41 3.07
CA ASP A 79 -4.85 -15.52 3.85
C ASP A 79 -5.54 -14.97 5.10
N ARG A 80 -6.84 -15.28 5.19
CA ARG A 80 -7.72 -14.84 6.29
C ARG A 80 -7.78 -13.33 6.51
N SER A 81 -7.54 -12.51 5.48
CA SER A 81 -7.73 -11.06 5.57
C SER A 81 -9.20 -10.74 5.89
N ILE A 82 -9.45 -10.21 7.09
CA ILE A 82 -10.80 -9.90 7.60
C ILE A 82 -11.29 -8.49 7.24
N VAL A 83 -10.51 -7.73 6.47
CA VAL A 83 -10.86 -6.36 6.10
C VAL A 83 -11.53 -6.29 4.73
N GLY A 84 -12.24 -5.18 4.48
CA GLY A 84 -12.94 -4.91 3.23
C GLY A 84 -12.03 -4.99 1.99
N LEU A 85 -12.60 -5.36 0.84
CA LEU A 85 -11.90 -5.41 -0.46
C LEU A 85 -11.11 -4.12 -0.76
N ALA A 86 -11.72 -2.96 -0.54
CA ALA A 86 -11.05 -1.68 -0.75
C ALA A 86 -9.77 -1.54 0.08
N VAL A 87 -9.78 -2.00 1.34
CA VAL A 87 -8.60 -1.97 2.23
C VAL A 87 -7.52 -2.92 1.71
N ASN A 88 -7.90 -4.12 1.26
CA ASN A 88 -6.98 -5.08 0.65
C ASN A 88 -6.27 -4.48 -0.57
N VAL A 89 -7.00 -3.80 -1.45
CA VAL A 89 -6.43 -3.14 -2.63
C VAL A 89 -5.48 -2.01 -2.23
N HIS A 90 -5.84 -1.17 -1.23
CA HIS A 90 -4.95 -0.12 -0.74
C HIS A 90 -3.65 -0.70 -0.13
N TYR A 91 -3.75 -1.81 0.59
CA TYR A 91 -2.58 -2.53 1.10
C TYR A 91 -1.68 -3.04 -0.03
N MET A 92 -2.24 -3.63 -1.09
CA MET A 92 -1.43 -4.02 -2.26
C MET A 92 -0.73 -2.83 -2.90
N THR A 93 -1.42 -1.70 -3.08
CA THR A 93 -0.82 -0.48 -3.64
C THR A 93 0.33 0.02 -2.77
N LEU A 94 0.17 0.01 -1.43
CA LEU A 94 1.23 0.35 -0.49
C LEU A 94 2.44 -0.60 -0.64
N LEU A 95 2.21 -1.91 -0.76
CA LEU A 95 3.26 -2.91 -0.91
C LEU A 95 3.96 -2.81 -2.26
N LEU A 96 3.24 -2.49 -3.34
CA LEU A 96 3.83 -2.20 -4.65
C LEU A 96 4.76 -0.98 -4.60
N ASN A 97 4.33 0.08 -3.92
CA ASN A 97 5.18 1.26 -3.70
C ASN A 97 6.43 0.90 -2.86
N TYR A 98 6.25 0.16 -1.77
CA TYR A 98 7.37 -0.34 -0.97
C TYR A 98 8.35 -1.18 -1.82
N CYS A 99 7.84 -2.07 -2.65
CA CYS A 99 8.64 -2.89 -3.56
C CYS A 99 9.39 -2.05 -4.59
N TRP A 100 8.76 -1.00 -5.11
CA TRP A 100 9.37 -0.04 -6.01
C TRP A 100 10.52 0.73 -5.31
N ILE A 101 10.27 1.29 -4.13
CA ILE A 101 11.29 1.99 -3.33
C ILE A 101 12.46 1.06 -2.97
N HIS A 102 12.21 -0.20 -2.60
CA HIS A 102 13.25 -1.05 -2.03
C HIS A 102 13.92 -2.04 -3.00
N ASN A 103 13.68 -1.88 -4.30
CA ASN A 103 14.19 -2.80 -5.32
C ASN A 103 13.78 -4.26 -5.07
N ARG A 104 12.49 -4.48 -4.82
CA ARG A 104 11.90 -5.80 -4.61
C ARG A 104 10.80 -6.11 -5.62
N THR A 105 10.63 -7.39 -5.93
CA THR A 105 9.47 -7.92 -6.66
C THR A 105 8.45 -8.41 -5.64
N MET A 106 7.20 -7.99 -5.77
CA MET A 106 6.11 -8.46 -4.91
C MET A 106 5.60 -9.78 -5.45
N ILE A 107 5.66 -10.83 -4.64
CA ILE A 107 5.17 -12.16 -5.00
C ILE A 107 3.95 -12.44 -4.14
N MET A 108 2.86 -12.80 -4.81
CA MET A 108 1.67 -13.30 -4.13
C MET A 108 1.87 -14.77 -3.79
N SER A 109 1.53 -15.12 -2.55
CA SER A 109 1.58 -16.50 -2.09
C SER A 109 0.61 -17.36 -2.90
N ASP A 110 0.96 -18.61 -3.15
CA ASP A 110 0.08 -19.60 -3.81
C ASP A 110 0.36 -20.96 -3.14
N PRO A 111 -0.57 -21.53 -2.34
CA PRO A 111 -1.97 -21.11 -2.18
C PRO A 111 -2.17 -19.85 -1.32
N ASP A 112 -3.29 -19.16 -1.55
CA ASP A 112 -3.72 -17.97 -0.80
C ASP A 112 -5.23 -17.99 -0.59
N HIS A 113 -5.70 -18.23 0.65
CA HIS A 113 -7.14 -18.33 0.94
C HIS A 113 -7.71 -16.95 1.24
N TRP A 114 -7.81 -16.15 0.19
CA TRP A 114 -8.44 -14.85 0.27
C TRP A 114 -9.95 -15.00 0.48
N ASN A 115 -10.51 -14.35 1.50
CA ASN A 115 -11.94 -14.45 1.83
C ASN A 115 -12.87 -14.04 0.68
N TYR A 116 -12.41 -13.21 -0.26
CA TYR A 116 -13.15 -12.80 -1.45
C TYR A 116 -13.07 -13.80 -2.61
N ALA A 117 -12.16 -14.78 -2.56
CA ALA A 117 -11.97 -15.75 -3.63
C ALA A 117 -13.06 -16.84 -3.67
N GLY A 118 -13.89 -16.91 -2.61
CA GLY A 118 -14.87 -17.97 -2.42
C GLY A 118 -14.22 -19.32 -2.13
N THR A 119 -15.03 -20.37 -2.02
CA THR A 119 -14.57 -21.73 -1.71
C THR A 119 -14.10 -22.51 -2.94
N GLY A 120 -14.32 -21.98 -4.14
CA GLY A 120 -14.04 -22.65 -5.41
C GLY A 120 -12.65 -22.38 -5.97
N CYS A 121 -11.86 -21.49 -5.36
CA CYS A 121 -10.54 -21.12 -5.82
C CYS A 121 -9.60 -20.82 -4.66
N THR A 122 -8.43 -21.47 -4.64
CA THR A 122 -7.43 -21.39 -3.55
C THR A 122 -6.21 -20.54 -3.92
N ARG A 123 -6.29 -19.81 -5.04
CA ARG A 123 -5.19 -18.99 -5.59
C ARG A 123 -5.34 -17.50 -5.25
N GLY A 124 -6.24 -17.18 -4.31
CA GLY A 124 -6.50 -15.84 -3.80
C GLY A 124 -6.78 -14.81 -4.89
N TRP A 125 -5.92 -13.81 -5.00
CA TRP A 125 -6.02 -12.72 -5.97
C TRP A 125 -6.09 -13.22 -7.43
N ALA A 126 -5.30 -14.24 -7.76
CA ALA A 126 -5.19 -14.78 -9.12
C ALA A 126 -6.46 -15.51 -9.60
N CYS A 127 -7.47 -15.66 -8.73
CA CYS A 127 -8.77 -16.20 -9.10
C CYS A 127 -9.61 -15.22 -9.95
N TYR A 128 -9.38 -13.90 -9.81
CA TYR A 128 -10.18 -12.85 -10.46
C TYR A 128 -9.36 -11.81 -11.21
N PHE A 129 -8.07 -11.68 -10.87
CA PHE A 129 -7.18 -10.68 -11.44
C PHE A 129 -5.93 -11.36 -11.99
N GLU A 130 -5.21 -10.65 -12.86
CA GLU A 130 -3.90 -11.11 -13.29
C GLU A 130 -2.94 -11.15 -12.08
N PRO A 131 -2.05 -12.15 -12.02
CA PRO A 131 -0.98 -12.17 -11.05
C PRO A 131 -0.14 -10.89 -11.12
N VAL A 132 0.24 -10.36 -9.97
CA VAL A 132 1.08 -9.16 -9.90
C VAL A 132 2.43 -9.35 -10.60
N THR A 133 2.95 -10.58 -10.56
CA THR A 133 4.22 -11.00 -11.16
C THR A 133 4.09 -12.43 -11.70
N PRO A 134 4.85 -12.82 -12.73
CA PRO A 134 4.98 -14.21 -13.14
C PRO A 134 5.85 -15.05 -12.18
N CYS A 135 6.57 -14.43 -11.24
CA CYS A 135 7.39 -15.15 -10.28
C CYS A 135 6.54 -15.83 -9.20
N LEU A 136 6.86 -17.08 -8.88
CA LEU A 136 6.22 -17.86 -7.83
C LEU A 136 7.11 -17.91 -6.59
N GLU A 137 6.51 -18.13 -5.43
CA GLU A 137 7.24 -18.27 -4.17
C GLU A 137 8.31 -19.37 -4.26
N SER A 138 8.00 -20.49 -4.91
CA SER A 138 8.92 -21.61 -5.13
C SER A 138 10.15 -21.29 -5.99
N HIS A 139 10.21 -20.14 -6.66
CA HIS A 139 11.37 -19.73 -7.45
C HIS A 139 12.42 -18.99 -6.63
N VAL A 140 12.06 -18.50 -5.44
CA VAL A 140 12.91 -17.64 -4.60
C VAL A 140 13.69 -18.42 -3.53
N TRP A 141 13.28 -19.67 -3.26
CA TRP A 141 13.84 -20.53 -2.21
C TRP A 141 14.57 -21.75 -2.77
#